data_AF-A0A1I7NIJ2-F1
#
_entry.id   AF-A0A1I7NIJ2-F1
#
_cell.length_a   1.000
_cell.length_b   1.000
_cell.length_c   1.000
_cell.angle_alpha   90.00
_cell.angle_beta   90.00
_cell.angle_gamma   90.00
#
_symmetry.space_group_name_H-M   'P 1'
#
loop_
_entity.id
_entity.type
_entity.pdbx_description
1 polymer ?
#
loop_
_entity_poly.entity_id
_entity_poly.type
_entity_poly.pdbx_seq_one_letter_code
_entity_poly.pdbx_strand_id
1 'polypeptide(L)'
;MHINNPENQSKDLYIPQILLKFKSLKNKQAMIPYKELQVGDWVLVEVENERIEGQVEELADGQVCVRTFEDNLYWYEPEAVDPIPLTEEQLFSFGFEKRENPEIAGPHGIAYVKGPFIIRYPDKQNRAHCLLICHGEHTREIEHALTVHELQHHYHAMTKILLEKPESTEGKIEKTA
;
A
#
# COMPACT_ATOMS: atom_id res chain seq x y z
N MET A 1 -3.48 59.24 25.67
CA MET A 1 -4.15 57.92 25.63
C MET A 1 -4.33 57.55 24.18
N HIS A 2 -3.62 56.53 23.71
CA HIS A 2 -4.11 55.46 22.85
C HIS A 2 -2.96 54.46 22.73
N ILE A 3 -3.22 53.28 23.28
CA ILE A 3 -2.34 52.14 23.44
C ILE A 3 -2.62 51.27 22.22
N ASN A 4 -1.62 51.01 21.39
CA ASN A 4 -1.73 49.97 20.35
C ASN A 4 -1.31 48.64 20.97
N ASN A 5 -2.30 47.78 21.20
CA ASN A 5 -2.11 46.36 21.51
C ASN A 5 -2.17 45.57 20.19
N PRO A 6 -1.19 44.70 19.87
CA PRO A 6 -1.23 43.85 18.69
C PRO A 6 -1.93 42.53 19.06
N GLU A 7 -3.23 42.43 18.79
CA GLU A 7 -3.92 41.13 18.86
C GLU A 7 -3.71 40.35 17.56
N ASN A 8 -2.77 39.42 17.68
CA ASN A 8 -2.71 38.14 17.00
C ASN A 8 -4.12 37.51 16.85
N GLN A 9 -4.53 37.25 15.61
CA GLN A 9 -5.44 36.15 15.27
C GLN A 9 -5.27 35.83 13.78
N SER A 10 -4.32 34.94 13.46
CA SER A 10 -4.33 34.19 12.21
C SER A 10 -5.57 33.30 12.20
N LYS A 11 -6.61 33.76 11.53
CA LYS A 11 -7.82 33.00 11.27
C LYS A 11 -7.94 32.79 9.77
N ASP A 12 -8.15 31.51 9.45
CA ASP A 12 -8.79 31.03 8.24
C ASP A 12 -7.93 31.06 6.96
N LEU A 13 -7.00 30.11 6.88
CA LEU A 13 -6.56 29.58 5.59
C LEU A 13 -7.72 28.73 5.03
N TYR A 14 -8.71 29.40 4.45
CA TYR A 14 -9.79 28.78 3.68
C TYR A 14 -9.19 28.21 2.40
N ILE A 15 -8.89 26.91 2.37
CA ILE A 15 -8.55 26.20 1.15
C ILE A 15 -9.87 25.75 0.51
N PRO A 16 -10.30 26.34 -0.62
CA PRO A 16 -11.54 25.93 -1.25
C PRO A 16 -11.42 24.49 -1.73
N GLN A 17 -12.34 23.63 -1.25
CA GLN A 17 -12.59 22.30 -1.80
C GLN A 17 -12.99 22.43 -3.27
N ILE A 18 -12.02 22.37 -4.17
CA ILE A 18 -12.29 22.05 -5.56
C ILE A 18 -12.34 20.53 -5.62
N LEU A 19 -13.55 20.00 -5.45
CA LEU A 19 -13.90 18.62 -5.76
C LEU A 19 -13.77 18.43 -7.28
N LEU A 20 -12.55 18.18 -7.73
CA LEU A 20 -12.23 17.81 -9.11
C LEU A 20 -12.74 16.38 -9.35
N LYS A 21 -14.01 16.27 -9.74
CA LYS A 21 -14.58 15.03 -10.27
C LYS A 21 -13.96 14.73 -11.64
N PHE A 22 -12.87 13.97 -11.66
CA PHE A 22 -12.30 13.44 -12.89
C PHE A 22 -12.71 11.98 -13.09
N LYS A 23 -13.27 11.71 -14.27
CA LYS A 23 -13.58 10.36 -14.73
C LYS A 23 -12.32 9.75 -15.33
N SER A 24 -11.75 8.78 -14.62
CA SER A 24 -10.65 7.92 -15.06
C SER A 24 -10.97 7.25 -16.42
N LEU A 25 -10.08 7.42 -17.41
CA LEU A 25 -10.14 6.76 -18.71
C LEU A 25 -9.52 5.36 -18.59
N LYS A 26 -10.38 4.36 -18.36
CA LYS A 26 -10.03 2.97 -18.07
C LYS A 26 -9.29 2.28 -19.23
N ASN A 27 -7.99 2.04 -19.06
CA ASN A 27 -7.45 0.71 -19.40
C ASN A 27 -7.99 -0.26 -18.33
N LYS A 28 -8.43 -1.43 -18.77
CA LYS A 28 -9.18 -2.42 -17.97
C LYS A 28 -8.31 -3.10 -16.89
N GLN A 29 -7.77 -2.31 -15.98
CA GLN A 29 -7.16 -2.76 -14.73
C GLN A 29 -8.31 -3.01 -13.75
N ALA A 30 -8.26 -4.13 -13.02
CA ALA A 30 -9.33 -4.53 -12.11
C ALA A 30 -9.55 -3.43 -11.06
N MET A 31 -10.79 -3.01 -10.87
CA MET A 31 -11.17 -2.02 -9.85
C MET A 31 -11.25 -2.72 -8.49
N ILE A 32 -10.77 -2.09 -7.41
CA ILE A 32 -10.95 -2.65 -6.06
C ILE A 32 -12.41 -2.44 -5.64
N PRO A 33 -13.15 -3.49 -5.27
CA PRO A 33 -14.48 -3.32 -4.68
C PRO A 33 -14.38 -2.52 -3.38
N TYR A 34 -15.22 -1.49 -3.20
CA TYR A 34 -15.18 -0.65 -1.97
C TYR A 34 -15.20 -1.45 -0.66
N LYS A 35 -15.97 -2.54 -0.63
CA LYS A 35 -16.10 -3.46 0.52
C LYS A 35 -14.81 -4.21 0.89
N GLU A 36 -13.84 -4.26 -0.03
CA GLU A 36 -12.56 -4.93 0.16
C GLU A 36 -11.49 -3.94 0.64
N LEU A 37 -11.67 -2.63 0.44
CA LEU A 37 -10.74 -1.63 0.98
C LEU A 37 -10.73 -1.60 2.50
N GLN A 38 -9.54 -1.42 3.06
CA GLN A 38 -9.29 -1.26 4.49
C GLN A 38 -8.37 -0.07 4.74
N VAL A 39 -8.48 0.53 5.93
CA VAL A 39 -7.51 1.54 6.40
C VAL A 39 -6.13 0.89 6.47
N GLY A 40 -5.12 1.58 5.93
CA GLY A 40 -3.75 1.11 5.80
C GLY A 40 -3.41 0.49 4.44
N ASP A 41 -4.40 0.24 3.56
CA ASP A 41 -4.17 -0.31 2.22
C ASP A 41 -3.37 0.66 1.35
N TRP A 42 -2.41 0.12 0.61
CA TRP A 42 -1.69 0.86 -0.43
C TRP A 42 -2.41 0.73 -1.77
N VAL A 43 -2.70 1.88 -2.38
CA VAL A 43 -3.49 2.01 -3.60
C VAL A 43 -2.86 3.00 -4.58
N LEU A 44 -3.27 2.95 -5.84
CA LEU A 44 -2.96 3.97 -6.84
C LEU A 44 -4.11 4.96 -6.95
N VAL A 45 -3.77 6.25 -6.94
CA VAL A 45 -4.69 7.35 -7.21
C VAL A 45 -4.09 8.28 -8.26
N GLU A 46 -4.95 9.02 -8.95
CA GLU A 46 -4.53 10.04 -9.91
C GLU A 46 -4.51 11.42 -9.25
N VAL A 47 -3.36 12.09 -9.31
CA VAL A 47 -3.15 13.47 -8.83
C VAL A 47 -2.46 14.23 -9.95
N GLU A 48 -3.03 15.36 -10.38
CA GLU A 48 -2.47 16.19 -11.47
C GLU A 48 -2.18 15.43 -12.79
N ASN A 49 -2.97 14.39 -13.10
CA ASN A 49 -2.79 13.44 -14.22
C ASN A 49 -1.59 12.48 -14.08
N GLU A 50 -0.97 12.42 -12.91
CA GLU A 50 0.04 11.42 -12.56
C GLU A 50 -0.58 10.36 -11.64
N ARG A 51 -0.22 9.09 -11.87
CA ARG A 51 -0.62 7.98 -10.98
C ARG A 51 0.42 7.83 -9.90
N ILE A 52 0.00 8.06 -8.66
CA ILE A 52 0.87 7.98 -7.49
C ILE A 52 0.33 6.95 -6.50
N GLU A 53 1.24 6.36 -5.74
CA GLU A 53 0.88 5.49 -4.62
C GLU A 53 0.46 6.34 -3.42
N GLY A 54 -0.58 5.86 -2.73
CA GLY A 54 -1.03 6.43 -1.46
C GLY A 54 -1.56 5.36 -0.53
N GLN A 55 -1.77 5.73 0.72
CA GLN A 55 -2.31 4.86 1.75
C GLN A 55 -3.72 5.30 2.12
N VAL A 56 -4.65 4.34 2.23
CA VAL A 56 -6.01 4.62 2.72
C VAL A 56 -5.95 5.00 4.19
N GLU A 57 -6.36 6.23 4.52
CA GLU A 57 -6.44 6.70 5.91
C GLU A 57 -7.84 6.52 6.50
N GLU A 58 -8.87 6.70 5.68
CA GLU A 58 -10.26 6.66 6.13
C GLU A 58 -11.21 6.19 5.03
N LEU A 59 -12.29 5.54 5.45
CA LEU A 59 -13.41 5.12 4.60
C LEU A 59 -14.69 5.70 5.22
N ALA A 60 -15.34 6.64 4.53
CA ALA A 60 -16.55 7.30 5.03
C ALA A 60 -17.47 7.68 3.87
N ASP A 61 -18.79 7.59 4.10
CA ASP A 61 -19.83 8.01 3.16
C ASP A 61 -19.69 7.44 1.72
N GLY A 62 -19.12 6.23 1.60
CA GLY A 62 -18.86 5.58 0.31
C GLY A 62 -17.64 6.11 -0.44
N GLN A 63 -16.86 6.99 0.18
CA GLN A 63 -15.63 7.57 -0.35
C GLN A 63 -14.40 7.01 0.38
N VAL A 64 -13.23 7.21 -0.22
CA VAL A 64 -11.93 6.73 0.24
C VAL A 64 -11.00 7.92 0.44
N CYS A 65 -10.57 8.16 1.68
CA CYS A 65 -9.53 9.13 1.98
C CYS A 65 -8.16 8.48 1.81
N VAL A 66 -7.33 9.05 0.96
CA VAL A 66 -5.98 8.54 0.66
C VAL A 66 -4.94 9.60 1.04
N ARG A 67 -3.96 9.20 1.85
CA ARG A 67 -2.73 9.94 2.11
C ARG A 67 -1.73 9.67 1.00
N THR A 68 -1.34 10.71 0.29
CA THR A 68 -0.34 10.64 -0.78
C THR A 68 1.03 11.13 -0.29
N PHE A 69 1.98 11.29 -1.21
CA PHE A 69 3.24 12.00 -0.92
C PHE A 69 2.95 13.40 -0.35
N GLU A 70 3.85 13.89 0.52
CA GLU A 70 3.75 15.15 1.28
C GLU A 70 2.67 15.21 2.37
N ASP A 71 2.18 14.07 2.86
CA ASP A 71 1.15 13.97 3.92
C ASP A 71 -0.20 14.63 3.56
N ASN A 72 -0.43 14.90 2.27
CA ASN A 72 -1.68 15.44 1.78
C ASN A 72 -2.78 14.37 1.80
N LEU A 73 -4.00 14.77 2.20
CA LEU A 73 -5.19 13.92 2.26
C LEU A 73 -6.22 14.34 1.22
N TYR A 74 -6.63 13.39 0.39
CA TYR A 74 -7.65 13.61 -0.64
C TYR A 74 -8.73 12.53 -0.58
N TRP A 75 -9.97 12.92 -0.85
CA TRP A 75 -11.12 12.03 -0.93
C TRP A 75 -11.39 11.62 -2.37
N TYR A 76 -11.51 10.33 -2.60
CA TYR A 76 -11.74 9.72 -3.90
C TYR A 76 -13.04 8.92 -3.90
N GLU A 77 -13.71 8.91 -5.06
CA GLU A 77 -14.72 7.90 -5.33
C GLU A 77 -14.05 6.52 -5.48
N PRO A 78 -14.69 5.40 -5.09
CA PRO A 78 -14.06 4.08 -5.15
C PRO A 78 -13.59 3.69 -6.55
N GLU A 79 -14.27 4.17 -7.60
CA GLU A 79 -13.88 3.93 -9.00
C GLU A 79 -12.62 4.68 -9.44
N ALA A 80 -12.14 5.64 -8.64
CA ALA A 80 -10.90 6.39 -8.87
C ALA A 80 -9.71 5.83 -8.08
N VAL A 81 -9.90 4.73 -7.35
CA VAL A 81 -8.87 4.03 -6.58
C VAL A 81 -8.53 2.72 -7.30
N ASP A 82 -7.32 2.66 -7.83
CA ASP A 82 -6.82 1.51 -8.59
C ASP A 82 -5.92 0.63 -7.69
N PRO A 83 -5.88 -0.70 -7.91
CA PRO A 83 -4.94 -1.56 -7.20
C PRO A 83 -3.52 -1.40 -7.73
N ILE A 84 -2.54 -1.50 -6.83
CA ILE A 84 -1.13 -1.64 -7.18
C ILE A 84 -0.87 -3.13 -7.52
N PRO A 85 -0.38 -3.46 -8.73
CA PRO A 85 0.07 -4.81 -9.03
C PRO A 85 1.23 -5.22 -8.11
N LEU A 86 1.24 -6.46 -7.60
CA LEU A 86 2.34 -6.92 -6.76
C LEU A 86 3.57 -7.26 -7.61
N THR A 87 4.53 -6.33 -7.67
CA THR A 87 5.81 -6.53 -8.35
C THR A 87 6.91 -6.96 -7.36
N GLU A 88 8.08 -7.34 -7.89
CA GLU A 88 9.24 -7.67 -7.06
C GLU A 88 9.74 -6.43 -6.29
N GLU A 89 9.69 -5.25 -6.91
CA GLU A 89 10.03 -3.98 -6.28
C GLU A 89 9.09 -3.66 -5.11
N GLN A 90 7.79 -3.95 -5.24
CA GLN A 90 6.83 -3.81 -4.14
C GLN A 90 7.18 -4.77 -2.99
N LEU A 91 7.50 -6.02 -3.29
CA LEU A 91 7.90 -6.97 -2.25
C LEU A 91 9.13 -6.47 -1.48
N PHE A 92 10.13 -5.92 -2.17
CA PHE A 92 11.28 -5.32 -1.53
C PHE A 92 10.94 -4.06 -0.73
N SER A 93 10.02 -3.22 -1.23
CA SER A 93 9.55 -2.04 -0.50
C SER A 93 8.83 -2.40 0.80
N PHE A 94 8.17 -3.56 0.87
CA PHE A 94 7.61 -4.12 2.11
C PHE A 94 8.62 -4.91 2.95
N GLY A 95 9.90 -4.93 2.58
CA GLY A 95 10.98 -5.60 3.31
C GLY A 95 10.93 -7.13 3.22
N PHE A 96 10.39 -7.68 2.12
CA PHE A 96 10.57 -9.10 1.81
C PHE A 96 11.94 -9.35 1.24
N GLU A 97 12.51 -10.51 1.55
CA GLU A 97 13.77 -10.96 0.99
C GLU A 97 13.56 -12.07 -0.02
N LYS A 98 14.18 -11.95 -1.18
CA LYS A 98 14.18 -12.99 -2.21
C LYS A 98 15.01 -14.21 -1.76
N ARG A 99 14.47 -15.39 -2.02
CA ARG A 99 15.10 -16.69 -1.75
C ARG A 99 14.88 -17.62 -2.94
N GLU A 100 15.96 -18.15 -3.48
CA GLU A 100 15.95 -19.13 -4.58
C GLU A 100 16.40 -20.52 -4.14
N ASN A 101 16.68 -20.72 -2.84
CA ASN A 101 17.03 -22.03 -2.30
C ASN A 101 15.87 -23.03 -2.56
N PRO A 102 16.12 -24.19 -3.20
CA PRO A 102 15.12 -25.22 -3.46
C PRO A 102 14.34 -25.69 -2.22
N GLU A 103 14.92 -25.64 -1.02
CA GLU A 103 14.23 -26.02 0.22
C GLU A 103 13.06 -25.09 0.57
N ILE A 104 13.17 -23.82 0.19
CA ILE A 104 12.15 -22.79 0.47
C ILE A 104 11.28 -22.56 -0.76
N ALA A 105 11.91 -22.38 -1.92
CA ALA A 105 11.25 -21.98 -3.16
C ALA A 105 10.73 -23.17 -3.99
N GLY A 106 11.23 -24.38 -3.76
CA GLY A 106 11.06 -25.51 -4.66
C GLY A 106 12.09 -25.50 -5.80
N PRO A 107 12.19 -26.59 -6.59
CA PRO A 107 13.28 -26.80 -7.56
C PRO A 107 13.33 -25.80 -8.72
N HIS A 108 12.19 -25.20 -9.09
CA HIS A 108 12.06 -24.25 -10.20
C HIS A 108 11.41 -22.93 -9.79
N GLY A 109 11.15 -22.78 -8.50
CA GLY A 109 10.39 -21.67 -7.96
C GLY A 109 11.25 -20.52 -7.50
N ILE A 110 10.56 -19.52 -6.97
CA ILE A 110 11.14 -18.37 -6.26
C ILE A 110 10.28 -18.11 -5.03
N ALA A 111 10.91 -17.74 -3.92
CA ALA A 111 10.24 -17.36 -2.71
C ALA A 111 10.61 -15.94 -2.27
N TYR A 112 9.67 -15.27 -1.61
CA TYR A 112 9.87 -14.00 -0.93
C TYR A 112 9.48 -14.18 0.52
N VAL A 113 10.40 -13.84 1.43
CA VAL A 113 10.27 -14.18 2.84
C VAL A 113 10.30 -12.90 3.67
N LYS A 114 9.34 -12.77 4.60
CA LYS A 114 9.32 -11.73 5.63
C LYS A 114 8.99 -12.38 6.96
N GLY A 115 10.00 -12.56 7.81
CA GLY A 115 9.84 -13.29 9.08
C GLY A 115 9.24 -14.70 8.87
N PRO A 116 8.12 -15.04 9.52
CA PRO A 116 7.47 -16.35 9.37
C PRO A 116 6.56 -16.47 8.13
N PHE A 117 6.41 -15.41 7.34
CA PHE A 117 5.52 -15.36 6.17
C PHE A 117 6.33 -15.53 4.88
N ILE A 118 5.88 -16.44 4.03
CA ILE A 118 6.53 -16.80 2.76
C ILE A 118 5.51 -16.71 1.63
N ILE A 119 5.87 -16.00 0.57
CA ILE A 119 5.19 -16.05 -0.73
C ILE A 119 6.04 -16.92 -1.63
N ARG A 120 5.52 -18.08 -2.02
CA ARG A 120 6.22 -19.02 -2.89
C ARG A 120 5.53 -19.08 -4.25
N TYR A 121 6.28 -18.82 -5.30
CA TYR A 121 5.88 -19.04 -6.69
C TYR A 121 6.52 -20.36 -7.15
N PRO A 122 5.75 -21.45 -7.32
CA PRO A 122 6.30 -22.75 -7.71
C PRO A 122 7.00 -22.74 -9.07
N ASP A 123 6.51 -21.90 -9.99
CA ASP A 123 7.14 -21.56 -11.25
C ASP A 123 7.50 -20.07 -11.24
N LYS A 124 8.80 -19.76 -11.30
CA LYS A 124 9.29 -18.37 -11.29
C LYS A 124 8.83 -17.52 -12.48
N GLN A 125 8.36 -18.15 -13.57
CA GLN A 125 7.81 -17.45 -14.73
C GLN A 125 6.29 -17.20 -14.61
N ASN A 126 5.61 -17.88 -13.68
CA ASN A 126 4.18 -17.74 -13.49
C ASN A 126 3.86 -16.89 -12.25
N ARG A 127 3.53 -15.62 -12.46
CA ARG A 127 3.09 -14.71 -11.38
C ARG A 127 1.61 -14.81 -11.04
N ALA A 128 0.83 -15.57 -11.82
CA ALA A 128 -0.58 -15.79 -11.58
C ALA A 128 -0.86 -17.03 -10.71
N HIS A 129 0.16 -17.64 -10.12
CA HIS A 129 0.02 -18.75 -9.19
C HIS A 129 1.04 -18.65 -8.06
N CYS A 130 0.57 -18.58 -6.82
CA CYS A 130 1.46 -18.59 -5.67
C CYS A 130 0.83 -19.25 -4.44
N LEU A 131 1.70 -19.61 -3.49
CA LEU A 131 1.35 -20.16 -2.20
C LEU A 131 1.78 -19.17 -1.11
N LEU A 132 0.83 -18.75 -0.28
CA LEU A 132 1.08 -17.96 0.91
C LEU A 132 1.20 -18.91 2.10
N ILE A 133 2.33 -18.88 2.79
CA ILE A 133 2.66 -19.82 3.87
C ILE A 133 3.02 -19.01 5.11
N CYS A 134 2.42 -19.35 6.26
CA CYS A 134 2.73 -18.71 7.54
C CYS A 134 2.87 -19.77 8.65
N HIS A 135 3.96 -19.66 9.43
CA HIS A 135 4.29 -20.59 10.53
C HIS A 135 4.34 -22.08 10.15
N GLY A 136 4.53 -22.41 8.86
CA GLY A 136 4.65 -23.79 8.37
C GLY A 136 3.35 -24.61 8.33
N GLU A 137 2.27 -24.15 8.98
CA GLU A 137 1.00 -24.90 9.07
C GLU A 137 -0.12 -24.29 8.23
N HIS A 138 -0.12 -22.97 8.05
CA HIS A 138 -1.16 -22.27 7.31
C HIS A 138 -0.68 -21.97 5.89
N THR A 139 -1.23 -22.71 4.91
CA THR A 139 -1.01 -22.47 3.49
C THR A 139 -2.29 -22.00 2.81
N ARG A 140 -2.20 -20.98 1.97
CA ARG A 140 -3.27 -20.56 1.05
C ARG A 140 -2.73 -20.60 -0.38
N GLU A 141 -3.52 -21.16 -1.28
CA GLU A 141 -3.21 -21.17 -2.70
C GLU A 141 -3.97 -20.06 -3.42
N ILE A 142 -3.25 -19.29 -4.24
CA ILE A 142 -3.77 -18.16 -4.99
C ILE A 142 -3.54 -18.45 -6.48
N GLU A 143 -4.62 -18.51 -7.25
CA GLU A 143 -4.62 -18.85 -8.69
C GLU A 143 -4.79 -17.61 -9.59
N HIS A 144 -4.41 -16.43 -9.08
CA HIS A 144 -4.36 -15.19 -9.84
C HIS A 144 -3.14 -14.34 -9.43
N ALA A 145 -2.84 -13.31 -10.22
CA ALA A 145 -1.78 -12.37 -9.88
C ALA A 145 -2.25 -11.48 -8.73
N LEU A 146 -1.52 -11.52 -7.61
CA LEU A 146 -1.82 -10.70 -6.43
C LEU A 146 -1.60 -9.22 -6.72
N THR A 147 -2.37 -8.41 -6.01
CA THR A 147 -2.17 -6.97 -5.83
C THR A 147 -1.64 -6.69 -4.43
N VAL A 148 -1.16 -5.47 -4.19
CA VAL A 148 -0.59 -5.08 -2.89
C VAL A 148 -1.61 -5.16 -1.76
N HIS A 149 -2.83 -4.62 -1.94
CA HIS A 149 -3.86 -4.67 -0.90
C HIS A 149 -4.26 -6.11 -0.53
N GLU A 150 -4.42 -7.00 -1.53
CA GLU A 150 -4.68 -8.42 -1.28
C GLU A 150 -3.54 -9.07 -0.47
N LEU A 151 -2.28 -8.76 -0.79
CA LEU A 151 -1.15 -9.22 0.01
C LEU A 151 -1.23 -8.69 1.44
N GLN A 152 -1.53 -7.40 1.64
CA GLN A 152 -1.67 -6.81 2.97
C GLN A 152 -2.76 -7.51 3.79
N HIS A 153 -3.92 -7.77 3.17
CA HIS A 153 -5.02 -8.48 3.83
C HIS A 153 -4.67 -9.92 4.15
N HIS A 154 -4.02 -10.65 3.23
CA HIS A 154 -3.57 -12.01 3.49
C HIS A 154 -2.52 -12.07 4.60
N TYR A 155 -1.55 -11.17 4.57
CA TYR A 155 -0.52 -11.05 5.60
C TYR A 155 -1.17 -10.79 6.96
N HIS A 156 -2.06 -9.80 7.08
CA HIS A 156 -2.77 -9.52 8.31
C HIS A 156 -3.66 -10.68 8.76
N ALA A 157 -4.39 -11.32 7.86
CA ALA A 157 -5.26 -12.44 8.19
C ALA A 157 -4.48 -13.64 8.77
N MET A 158 -3.27 -13.88 8.28
CA MET A 158 -2.41 -15.01 8.67
C MET A 158 -1.51 -14.69 9.88
N THR A 159 -0.97 -13.48 9.98
CA THR A 159 0.01 -13.09 11.03
C THR A 159 -0.59 -12.28 12.17
N LYS A 160 -1.78 -11.69 11.97
CA LYS A 160 -2.39 -10.67 12.85
C LYS A 160 -1.57 -9.39 12.99
N ILE A 161 -0.67 -9.14 12.05
CA ILE A 161 0.19 -7.94 11.98
C ILE A 161 -0.15 -7.19 10.69
N LEU A 162 -0.21 -5.86 10.76
CA LEU A 162 -0.38 -5.03 9.56
C LEU A 162 0.89 -5.03 8.71
N LEU A 163 0.74 -5.12 7.39
CA LEU A 163 1.88 -5.05 6.47
C LEU A 163 2.11 -3.62 6.02
N GLU A 164 3.20 -3.03 6.49
CA GLU A 164 3.60 -1.65 6.23
C GLU A 164 5.00 -1.60 5.61
N LYS A 165 5.26 -0.54 4.84
CA LYS A 165 6.61 -0.24 4.34
C LYS A 165 7.47 0.20 5.53
N PRO A 166 8.75 -0.21 5.62
CA PRO A 166 9.62 0.22 6.70
C PRO A 166 9.81 1.74 6.62
N GLU A 167 9.73 2.42 7.76
CA GLU A 167 10.08 3.84 7.84
C GLU A 167 11.52 4.02 7.35
N SER A 168 11.71 4.83 6.31
CA SER A 168 13.02 5.25 5.82
C SER A 168 13.85 5.76 6.99
N THR A 169 14.75 4.93 7.52
CA THR A 169 15.63 5.33 8.61
C THR A 169 16.72 6.22 8.04
N GLU A 170 16.39 7.47 7.70
CA GLU A 170 17.39 8.47 7.36
C GLU A 170 18.25 8.77 8.60
N GLY A 171 19.44 8.18 8.64
CA GLY A 171 20.64 8.77 9.24
C GLY A 171 20.64 9.04 10.75
N LYS A 172 20.67 8.00 11.59
CA LYS A 172 21.42 8.06 12.86
C LYS A 172 22.81 7.47 12.66
N ILE A 173 23.70 8.28 12.08
CA ILE A 173 25.14 8.02 12.17
C ILE A 173 25.53 8.39 13.60
N GLU A 174 25.57 7.39 14.49
CA GLU A 174 26.21 7.56 15.80
C GLU A 174 27.69 7.88 15.57
N LYS A 175 28.04 9.15 15.71
CA LYS A 175 29.43 9.57 15.92
C LYS A 175 29.88 8.96 17.25
N THR A 176 30.54 7.83 17.19
CA THR A 176 31.36 7.35 18.31
C THR A 176 32.62 8.20 18.32
N ALA A 177 32.76 8.99 19.38
CA ALA A 177 33.94 9.76 19.73
C ALA A 177 35.04 8.85 20.30
#